data_AF-A0A3C0WRP8-F1
#
_entry.id   AF-A0A3C0WRP8-F1
#
_cell.length_a   1.000
_cell.length_b   1.000
_cell.length_c   1.000
_cell.angle_alpha   90.00
_cell.angle_beta   90.00
_cell.angle_gamma   90.00
#
_symmetry.space_group_name_H-M   'P 1'
#
loop_
_entity.id
_entity.type
_entity.pdbx_description
1 polymer ?
#
loop_
_entity_poly.entity_id
_entity_poly.type
_entity_poly.pdbx_seq_one_letter_code
_entity_poly.pdbx_strand_id
1 'polypeptide(L)'
;TTAAIQNASQSGMQSAIFPRLQADMLANGIWNEAIPDAGWWETWFSSYRTFALHHADLAAQTQASMLILGGPDVTPALPDGMLPNVEPSGVPEDAGERWQSLVTEIRGRYAGQIAWALPYPFPAAPLPEGLDQFDALYIVFNARLTEVNDPTEAELQESFATLLDTNILPVVEETGIPVILALDYPSANGAASGCVQISDQCLPFDLLNQPTPDLPEVQVDLQEQADIYNAAFNAMITRPWINGVVSVGYYPPAALQDTSASIHGKPASDVLWYWFPKIIGQ
;
A
#
# COMPACT_ATOMS: atom_id res chain seq x y z
N THR A 1 -1.80 -11.40 -15.49
CA THR A 1 -1.08 -10.12 -15.40
C THR A 1 -0.87 -9.48 -16.77
N THR A 2 -0.16 -10.10 -17.74
CA THR A 2 0.11 -9.50 -19.05
C THR A 2 -1.13 -9.05 -19.83
N ALA A 3 -2.19 -9.87 -19.87
CA ALA A 3 -3.45 -9.50 -20.53
C ALA A 3 -4.14 -8.29 -19.89
N ALA A 4 -4.08 -8.16 -18.55
CA ALA A 4 -4.65 -7.01 -17.85
C ALA A 4 -3.89 -5.71 -18.17
N ILE A 5 -2.56 -5.78 -18.22
CA ILE A 5 -1.70 -4.64 -18.60
C ILE A 5 -1.97 -4.23 -20.06
N GLN A 6 -2.10 -5.19 -20.97
CA GLN A 6 -2.43 -4.93 -22.37
C GLN A 6 -3.81 -4.28 -22.52
N ASN A 7 -4.82 -4.76 -21.80
CA ASN A 7 -6.16 -4.17 -21.82
C ASN A 7 -6.17 -2.74 -21.26
N ALA A 8 -5.38 -2.48 -20.21
CA ALA A 8 -5.22 -1.13 -19.66
C ALA A 8 -4.59 -0.19 -20.70
N SER A 9 -3.50 -0.62 -21.33
CA SER A 9 -2.82 0.12 -22.38
C SER A 9 -3.72 0.41 -23.58
N GLN A 10 -4.52 -0.57 -24.03
CA GLN A 10 -5.50 -0.39 -25.11
C GLN A 10 -6.58 0.64 -24.79
N SER A 11 -6.88 0.83 -23.50
CA SER A 11 -7.80 1.86 -23.01
C SER A 11 -7.11 3.21 -22.74
N GLY A 12 -5.84 3.37 -23.14
CA GLY A 12 -5.05 4.58 -22.93
C GLY A 12 -4.57 4.79 -21.49
N MET A 13 -4.69 3.79 -20.63
CA MET A 13 -4.22 3.86 -19.24
C MET A 13 -2.73 3.49 -19.14
N GLN A 14 -2.04 4.16 -18.23
CA GLN A 14 -0.72 3.74 -17.74
C GLN A 14 -0.88 2.63 -16.71
N SER A 15 0.10 1.74 -16.61
CA SER A 15 0.08 0.62 -15.66
C SER A 15 1.28 0.64 -14.73
N ALA A 16 1.05 0.40 -13.45
CA ALA A 16 2.08 0.04 -12.48
C ALA A 16 1.98 -1.46 -12.16
N ILE A 17 3.11 -2.11 -11.89
CA ILE A 17 3.16 -3.49 -11.40
C ILE A 17 3.62 -3.46 -9.95
N PHE A 18 2.79 -3.97 -9.03
CA PHE A 18 3.12 -4.14 -7.62
C PHE A 18 3.09 -5.63 -7.25
N PRO A 19 4.20 -6.36 -7.42
CA PRO A 19 4.29 -7.75 -6.99
C PRO A 19 4.28 -7.86 -5.47
N ARG A 20 3.41 -8.72 -4.92
CA ARG A 20 3.26 -8.96 -3.48
C ARG A 20 3.53 -10.42 -3.14
N LEU A 21 4.14 -10.67 -1.99
CA LEU A 21 4.17 -11.98 -1.36
C LEU A 21 2.83 -12.20 -0.65
N GLN A 22 2.27 -13.41 -0.74
CA GLN A 22 1.14 -13.81 0.09
C GLN A 22 1.67 -14.30 1.44
N ALA A 23 2.29 -13.41 2.22
CA ALA A 23 3.06 -13.77 3.41
C ALA A 23 2.22 -13.78 4.71
N ASP A 24 1.03 -13.17 4.68
CA ASP A 24 0.28 -12.65 5.84
C ASP A 24 -1.18 -13.12 5.92
N MET A 25 -1.75 -13.67 4.84
CA MET A 25 -3.18 -14.01 4.80
C MET A 25 -3.55 -15.32 5.51
N LEU A 26 -2.59 -16.09 6.04
CA LEU A 26 -2.86 -17.41 6.62
C LEU A 26 -2.11 -17.63 7.94
N ALA A 27 -2.69 -18.46 8.81
CA ALA A 27 -2.07 -18.87 10.08
C ALA A 27 -0.68 -19.54 9.91
N ASN A 28 -0.34 -19.98 8.70
CA ASN A 28 0.94 -20.53 8.27
C ASN A 28 1.71 -19.59 7.32
N GLY A 29 1.50 -18.27 7.44
CA GLY A 29 2.30 -17.27 6.75
C GLY A 29 3.78 -17.39 7.10
N ILE A 30 4.67 -17.07 6.15
CA ILE A 30 6.12 -17.30 6.29
C ILE A 30 6.72 -16.59 7.52
N TRP A 31 6.12 -15.49 7.96
CA TRP A 31 6.55 -14.71 9.13
C TRP A 31 5.94 -15.18 10.45
N ASN A 32 4.99 -16.11 10.41
CA ASN A 32 4.37 -16.71 11.60
C ASN A 32 5.08 -18.01 12.02
N GLU A 33 6.03 -18.50 11.22
CA GLU A 33 6.85 -19.66 11.52
C GLU A 33 8.22 -19.24 12.07
N ALA A 34 8.84 -20.10 12.88
CA ALA A 34 10.17 -19.84 13.41
C ALA A 34 11.21 -19.86 12.27
N ILE A 35 11.97 -18.78 12.12
CA ILE A 35 13.09 -18.69 11.19
C ILE A 35 14.26 -19.50 11.77
N PRO A 36 14.69 -20.59 11.13
CA PRO A 36 15.50 -21.61 11.79
C PRO A 36 16.99 -21.24 11.91
N ASP A 37 17.58 -20.60 10.89
CA ASP A 37 19.00 -20.25 10.86
C ASP A 37 19.35 -19.24 9.73
N ALA A 38 20.62 -18.84 9.65
CA ALA A 38 21.11 -17.92 8.62
C ALA A 38 21.02 -18.47 7.18
N GLY A 39 21.07 -19.79 6.99
CA GLY A 39 20.94 -20.41 5.66
C GLY A 39 19.52 -20.27 5.09
N TRP A 40 18.52 -20.15 5.96
CA TRP A 40 17.17 -19.80 5.56
C TRP A 40 17.12 -18.41 4.90
N TRP A 41 17.79 -17.41 5.47
CA TRP A 41 17.84 -16.05 4.92
C TRP A 41 18.51 -15.99 3.55
N GLU A 42 19.60 -16.73 3.34
CA GLU A 42 20.22 -16.84 2.01
C GLU A 42 19.24 -17.37 0.96
N THR A 43 18.46 -18.39 1.33
CA THR A 43 17.44 -18.98 0.46
C THR A 43 16.31 -18.00 0.19
N TRP A 44 15.86 -17.27 1.22
CA TRP A 44 14.81 -16.26 1.12
C TRP A 44 15.24 -15.11 0.18
N PHE A 45 16.39 -14.48 0.43
CA PHE A 45 16.90 -13.37 -0.39
C PHE A 45 17.15 -13.81 -1.84
N SER A 46 17.70 -15.00 -2.07
CA SER A 46 17.88 -15.55 -3.42
C SER A 46 16.54 -15.75 -4.14
N SER A 47 15.53 -16.26 -3.44
CA SER A 47 14.19 -16.48 -4.00
C SER A 47 13.47 -15.16 -4.29
N TYR A 48 13.52 -14.22 -3.34
CA TYR A 48 12.92 -12.90 -3.50
C TYR A 48 13.60 -12.11 -4.63
N ARG A 49 14.94 -12.16 -4.73
CA ARG A 49 15.68 -11.57 -5.86
C ARG A 49 15.19 -12.12 -7.19
N THR A 50 15.04 -13.44 -7.31
CA THR A 50 14.54 -14.07 -8.54
C THR A 50 13.12 -13.58 -8.87
N PHE A 51 12.26 -13.50 -7.86
CA PHE A 51 10.90 -12.98 -7.97
C PHE A 51 10.86 -11.51 -8.42
N ALA A 52 11.65 -10.63 -7.79
CA ALA A 52 11.68 -9.20 -8.11
C ALA A 52 12.26 -8.94 -9.51
N LEU A 53 13.35 -9.63 -9.89
CA LEU A 53 13.94 -9.49 -11.22
C LEU A 53 13.00 -10.01 -12.33
N HIS A 54 12.25 -11.08 -12.07
CA HIS A 54 11.21 -11.53 -13.00
C HIS A 54 10.16 -10.44 -13.26
N HIS A 55 9.70 -9.75 -12.21
CA HIS A 55 8.71 -8.68 -12.36
C HIS A 55 9.30 -7.40 -12.97
N ALA A 56 10.59 -7.14 -12.78
CA ALA A 56 11.31 -6.08 -13.51
C ALA A 56 11.35 -6.37 -15.01
N ASP A 57 11.70 -7.61 -15.39
CA ASP A 57 11.68 -8.04 -16.79
C ASP A 57 10.27 -7.98 -17.39
N LEU A 58 9.23 -8.36 -16.62
CA LEU A 58 7.84 -8.22 -17.01
C LEU A 58 7.45 -6.75 -17.23
N ALA A 59 7.78 -5.86 -16.29
CA ALA A 59 7.51 -4.43 -16.37
C ALA A 59 8.17 -3.81 -17.61
N ALA A 60 9.41 -4.20 -17.91
CA ALA A 60 10.12 -3.78 -19.11
C ALA A 60 9.44 -4.27 -20.39
N GLN A 61 9.08 -5.56 -20.45
CA GLN A 61 8.43 -6.17 -21.63
C GLN A 61 7.05 -5.58 -21.91
N THR A 62 6.29 -5.26 -20.87
CA THR A 62 4.94 -4.68 -21.01
C THR A 62 4.95 -3.16 -21.03
N GLN A 63 6.12 -2.52 -20.97
CA GLN A 63 6.27 -1.07 -20.90
C GLN A 63 5.43 -0.44 -19.77
N ALA A 64 5.37 -1.13 -18.62
CA ALA A 64 4.71 -0.58 -17.44
C ALA A 64 5.40 0.73 -17.05
N SER A 65 4.63 1.72 -16.62
CA SER A 65 5.14 3.04 -16.24
C SER A 65 5.85 3.02 -14.90
N MET A 66 5.48 2.08 -14.03
CA MET A 66 6.10 1.93 -12.71
C MET A 66 6.19 0.45 -12.27
N LEU A 67 7.24 0.13 -11.51
CA LEU A 67 7.38 -1.07 -10.69
C LEU A 67 7.41 -0.65 -9.22
N ILE A 68 6.57 -1.26 -8.39
CA ILE A 68 6.49 -0.97 -6.96
C ILE A 68 7.10 -2.15 -6.19
N LEU A 69 8.09 -1.90 -5.34
CA LEU A 69 8.71 -2.90 -4.47
C LEU A 69 8.33 -2.62 -3.00
N GLY A 70 8.73 -3.47 -2.07
CA GLY A 70 8.44 -3.26 -0.64
C GLY A 70 7.05 -3.74 -0.26
N GLY A 71 6.44 -3.05 0.71
CA GLY A 71 5.14 -3.42 1.29
C GLY A 71 5.28 -4.18 2.62
N PRO A 72 4.16 -4.35 3.35
CA PRO A 72 4.15 -5.00 4.67
C PRO A 72 4.67 -6.45 4.64
N ASP A 73 4.56 -7.12 3.51
CA ASP A 73 4.93 -8.53 3.32
C ASP A 73 6.43 -8.79 3.27
N VAL A 74 7.27 -7.75 3.19
CA VAL A 74 8.74 -7.86 3.22
C VAL A 74 9.39 -7.13 4.39
N THR A 75 8.61 -6.47 5.27
CA THR A 75 9.16 -5.70 6.39
C THR A 75 10.03 -6.51 7.35
N PRO A 76 9.78 -7.81 7.62
CA PRO A 76 10.69 -8.58 8.47
C PRO A 76 12.06 -8.84 7.84
N ALA A 77 12.20 -8.63 6.53
CA ALA A 77 13.46 -8.79 5.79
C ALA A 77 14.23 -7.47 5.57
N LEU A 78 13.76 -6.36 6.15
CA LEU A 78 14.49 -5.09 6.18
C LEU A 78 15.50 -5.10 7.34
N PRO A 79 16.53 -4.23 7.33
CA PRO A 79 17.39 -4.02 8.50
C PRO A 79 16.56 -3.86 9.77
N ASP A 80 17.01 -4.42 10.90
CA ASP A 80 16.26 -4.39 12.17
C ASP A 80 14.79 -4.91 12.09
N GLY A 81 14.51 -5.76 11.10
CA GLY A 81 13.18 -6.31 10.86
C GLY A 81 12.60 -7.03 12.07
N MET A 82 11.30 -6.84 12.29
CA MET A 82 10.53 -7.48 13.36
C MET A 82 9.50 -8.42 12.77
N LEU A 83 9.29 -9.56 13.42
CA LEU A 83 8.21 -10.49 13.13
C LEU A 83 6.87 -9.94 13.67
N PRO A 84 5.71 -10.47 13.21
CA PRO A 84 4.39 -10.05 13.71
C PRO A 84 4.21 -10.21 15.23
N ASN A 85 4.96 -11.12 15.86
CA ASN A 85 4.98 -11.30 17.31
C ASN A 85 5.91 -10.32 18.05
N VAL A 86 6.46 -9.31 17.35
CA VAL A 86 7.35 -8.25 17.88
C VAL A 86 8.75 -8.75 18.29
N GLU A 87 9.11 -9.98 17.92
CA GLU A 87 10.48 -10.47 18.06
C GLU A 87 11.34 -10.07 16.86
N PRO A 88 12.67 -9.84 17.03
CA PRO A 88 13.58 -9.65 15.92
C PRO A 88 13.50 -10.82 14.93
N SER A 89 13.43 -10.52 13.63
CA SER A 89 13.39 -11.56 12.58
C SER A 89 14.70 -12.32 12.42
N GLY A 90 15.79 -11.81 13.01
CA GLY A 90 17.13 -12.37 12.84
C GLY A 90 17.67 -12.18 11.42
N VAL A 91 17.14 -11.20 10.69
CA VAL A 91 17.64 -10.80 9.37
C VAL A 91 19.15 -10.51 9.43
N PRO A 92 19.94 -10.91 8.41
CA PRO A 92 21.38 -10.65 8.37
C PRO A 92 21.72 -9.16 8.47
N GLU A 93 22.87 -8.84 9.08
CA GLU A 93 23.37 -7.45 9.20
C GLU A 93 23.57 -6.78 7.84
N ASP A 94 23.86 -7.54 6.78
CA ASP A 94 24.05 -7.07 5.41
C ASP A 94 22.73 -6.93 4.61
N ALA A 95 21.57 -7.01 5.25
CA ALA A 95 20.27 -6.90 4.59
C ALA A 95 20.10 -5.60 3.80
N GLY A 96 20.58 -4.47 4.35
CA GLY A 96 20.56 -3.18 3.67
C GLY A 96 21.30 -3.22 2.33
N GLU A 97 22.53 -3.73 2.34
CA GLU A 97 23.35 -3.91 1.13
C GLU A 97 22.68 -4.85 0.11
N ARG A 98 22.01 -5.91 0.58
CA ARG A 98 21.27 -6.85 -0.29
C ARG A 98 20.09 -6.17 -0.98
N TRP A 99 19.32 -5.36 -0.27
CA TRP A 99 18.22 -4.57 -0.86
C TRP A 99 18.76 -3.53 -1.84
N GLN A 100 19.80 -2.79 -1.45
CA GLN A 100 20.43 -1.80 -2.32
C GLN A 100 20.92 -2.43 -3.63
N SER A 101 21.64 -3.57 -3.55
CA SER A 101 22.11 -4.32 -4.71
C SER A 101 20.97 -4.83 -5.58
N LEU A 102 19.87 -5.31 -4.98
CA LEU A 102 18.70 -5.77 -5.73
C LEU A 102 18.09 -4.62 -6.54
N VAL A 103 17.94 -3.44 -5.96
CA VAL A 103 17.39 -2.27 -6.66
C VAL A 103 18.31 -1.85 -7.81
N THR A 104 19.63 -1.85 -7.60
CA THR A 104 20.61 -1.60 -8.67
C THR A 104 20.46 -2.58 -9.83
N GLU A 105 20.27 -3.88 -9.55
CA GLU A 105 20.04 -4.88 -10.58
C GLU A 105 18.72 -4.67 -11.34
N ILE A 106 17.65 -4.31 -10.63
CA ILE A 106 16.34 -4.00 -11.21
C ILE A 106 16.46 -2.80 -12.15
N ARG A 107 17.15 -1.72 -11.75
CA ARG A 107 17.43 -0.56 -12.60
C ARG A 107 18.20 -0.94 -13.88
N GLY A 108 19.06 -1.95 -13.82
CA GLY A 108 19.74 -2.50 -14.99
C GLY A 108 18.83 -3.23 -15.99
N ARG A 109 17.62 -3.64 -15.57
CA ARG A 109 16.65 -4.40 -16.39
C ARG A 109 15.43 -3.59 -16.78
N TYR A 110 15.06 -2.58 -15.98
CA TYR A 110 13.85 -1.80 -16.14
C TYR A 110 14.14 -0.30 -16.03
N ALA A 111 13.80 0.43 -17.09
CA ALA A 111 14.08 1.87 -17.23
C ALA A 111 12.91 2.78 -16.80
N GLY A 112 11.76 2.21 -16.40
CA GLY A 112 10.63 3.00 -15.90
C GLY A 112 10.79 3.39 -14.43
N GLN A 113 9.72 3.92 -13.84
CA GLN A 113 9.79 4.42 -12.47
C GLN A 113 9.81 3.28 -11.46
N ILE A 114 10.61 3.38 -10.40
CA ILE A 114 10.60 2.42 -9.30
C ILE A 114 10.12 3.13 -8.04
N ALA A 115 9.08 2.61 -7.41
CA ALA A 115 8.60 3.10 -6.13
C ALA A 115 8.84 2.08 -5.02
N TRP A 116 8.99 2.58 -3.79
CA TRP A 116 9.04 1.75 -2.60
C TRP A 116 7.75 1.89 -1.80
N ALA A 117 7.05 0.77 -1.57
CA ALA A 117 5.81 0.73 -0.83
C ALA A 117 6.08 0.70 0.68
N LEU A 118 5.43 1.62 1.39
CA LEU A 118 5.51 1.76 2.85
C LEU A 118 4.11 1.67 3.44
N PRO A 119 3.82 0.68 4.30
CA PRO A 119 2.56 0.65 5.05
C PRO A 119 2.51 1.83 6.01
N TYR A 120 1.35 2.50 6.10
CA TYR A 120 1.09 3.61 7.00
C TYR A 120 -0.23 3.39 7.77
N PRO A 121 -0.20 3.41 9.13
CA PRO A 121 0.85 3.95 9.98
C PRO A 121 2.05 3.02 10.01
N PHE A 122 3.23 3.57 9.74
CA PHE A 122 4.45 2.82 9.97
C PHE A 122 4.73 2.90 11.49
N PRO A 123 5.06 1.79 12.17
CA PRO A 123 6.01 1.91 13.30
C PRO A 123 7.29 2.58 12.76
N ALA A 124 8.36 2.78 13.51
CA ALA A 124 9.63 3.20 12.90
C ALA A 124 10.19 2.07 11.98
N ALA A 125 9.47 1.68 10.94
CA ALA A 125 9.85 0.71 9.95
C ALA A 125 11.02 1.35 9.21
N PRO A 126 12.22 0.76 9.30
CA PRO A 126 13.39 1.35 8.71
C PRO A 126 13.18 1.41 7.20
N LEU A 127 13.42 2.61 6.66
CA LEU A 127 13.47 2.78 5.22
C LEU A 127 14.62 1.91 4.68
N PRO A 128 14.47 1.28 3.51
CA PRO A 128 15.54 0.47 2.95
C PRO A 128 16.77 1.34 2.68
N GLU A 129 17.96 0.74 2.77
CA GLU A 129 19.15 1.41 2.28
C GLU A 129 19.06 1.65 0.76
N GLY A 130 19.69 2.72 0.28
CA GLY A 130 19.65 3.10 -1.14
C GLY A 130 18.32 3.70 -1.58
N LEU A 131 17.61 4.40 -0.67
CA LEU A 131 16.37 5.11 -0.98
C LEU A 131 16.48 6.06 -2.18
N ASP A 132 17.65 6.65 -2.41
CA ASP A 132 17.97 7.53 -3.53
C ASP A 132 17.82 6.87 -4.91
N GLN A 133 17.74 5.53 -4.94
CA GLN A 133 17.46 4.76 -6.15
C GLN A 133 15.96 4.64 -6.47
N PHE A 134 15.05 5.15 -5.64
CA PHE A 134 13.61 5.13 -5.88
C PHE A 134 13.09 6.50 -6.35
N ASP A 135 12.11 6.48 -7.25
CA ASP A 135 11.51 7.69 -7.84
C ASP A 135 10.29 8.20 -7.05
N ALA A 136 9.70 7.35 -6.21
CA ALA A 136 8.55 7.70 -5.38
C ALA A 136 8.46 6.78 -4.15
N LEU A 137 7.85 7.31 -3.08
CA LEU A 137 7.34 6.51 -1.98
C LEU A 137 5.86 6.21 -2.22
N TYR A 138 5.50 4.92 -2.22
CA TYR A 138 4.12 4.46 -2.37
C TYR A 138 3.53 4.19 -0.97
N ILE A 139 2.89 5.19 -0.39
CA ILE A 139 2.40 5.13 1.00
C ILE A 139 1.04 4.45 1.02
N VAL A 140 0.96 3.22 1.54
CA VAL A 140 -0.30 2.49 1.74
C VAL A 140 -0.96 3.00 3.01
N PHE A 141 -1.95 3.89 2.87
CA PHE A 141 -2.52 4.67 3.96
C PHE A 141 -3.86 4.07 4.42
N ASN A 142 -3.86 3.55 5.64
CA ASN A 142 -5.05 3.01 6.33
C ASN A 142 -5.09 3.43 7.83
N ALA A 143 -4.50 4.58 8.15
CA ALA A 143 -4.39 5.05 9.52
C ALA A 143 -5.71 5.41 10.19
N ARG A 144 -5.69 5.43 11.52
CA ARG A 144 -6.79 5.99 12.32
C ARG A 144 -6.93 7.48 12.06
N LEU A 145 -8.14 7.91 11.70
CA LEU A 145 -8.52 9.29 11.43
C LEU A 145 -9.41 9.88 12.53
N THR A 146 -10.06 9.05 13.33
CA THR A 146 -10.97 9.50 14.39
C THR A 146 -10.88 8.60 15.63
N GLU A 147 -11.20 9.18 16.78
CA GLU A 147 -11.49 8.48 18.05
C GLU A 147 -12.98 8.59 18.45
N VAL A 148 -13.76 9.36 17.70
CA VAL A 148 -15.19 9.56 17.94
C VAL A 148 -16.01 8.79 16.92
N ASN A 149 -17.21 8.39 17.34
CA ASN A 149 -18.21 7.83 16.45
C ASN A 149 -18.74 8.93 15.51
N ASP A 150 -18.98 8.57 14.25
CA ASP A 150 -19.58 9.43 13.22
C ASP A 150 -18.87 10.79 13.05
N PRO A 151 -17.55 10.82 12.75
CA PRO A 151 -16.85 12.07 12.49
C PRO A 151 -17.43 12.78 11.27
N THR A 152 -17.38 14.10 11.29
CA THR A 152 -17.70 14.92 10.11
C THR A 152 -16.58 14.83 9.08
N GLU A 153 -16.90 15.05 7.81
CA GLU A 153 -15.90 15.11 6.73
C GLU A 153 -14.79 16.15 7.02
N ALA A 154 -15.15 17.27 7.66
CA ALA A 154 -14.17 18.31 8.02
C ALA A 154 -13.17 17.82 9.08
N GLU A 155 -13.64 17.05 10.07
CA GLU A 155 -12.76 16.43 11.08
C GLU A 155 -11.85 15.37 10.44
N LEU A 156 -12.39 14.54 9.53
CA LEU A 156 -11.59 13.59 8.76
C LEU A 156 -10.50 14.30 7.93
N GLN A 157 -10.84 15.41 7.28
CA GLN A 157 -9.92 16.20 6.48
C GLN A 157 -8.79 16.78 7.36
N GLU A 158 -9.12 17.32 8.53
CA GLU A 158 -8.14 17.85 9.47
C GLU A 158 -7.20 16.75 10.00
N SER A 159 -7.73 15.56 10.29
CA SER A 159 -6.92 14.40 10.66
C SER A 159 -5.98 13.96 9.54
N PHE A 160 -6.46 13.85 8.30
CA PHE A 160 -5.59 13.58 7.14
C PHE A 160 -4.49 14.62 7.01
N ALA A 161 -4.84 15.91 7.06
CA ALA A 161 -3.90 17.01 6.97
C ALA A 161 -2.81 16.90 8.04
N THR A 162 -3.22 16.66 9.29
CA THR A 162 -2.31 16.51 10.43
C THR A 162 -1.35 15.33 10.25
N LEU A 163 -1.85 14.16 9.85
CA LEU A 163 -1.04 12.96 9.65
C LEU A 163 -0.05 13.13 8.49
N LEU A 164 -0.51 13.73 7.37
CA LEU A 164 0.35 14.03 6.22
C LEU A 164 1.49 14.99 6.62
N ASP A 165 1.19 16.06 7.35
CA ASP A 165 2.18 17.09 7.69
C ASP A 165 3.11 16.69 8.84
N THR A 166 2.61 15.91 9.79
CA THR A 166 3.38 15.56 11.00
C THR A 166 4.24 14.32 10.77
N ASN A 167 3.76 13.35 9.99
CA ASN A 167 4.40 12.05 9.89
C ASN A 167 5.03 11.79 8.51
N ILE A 168 4.38 12.24 7.43
CA ILE A 168 4.84 11.92 6.06
C ILE A 168 5.73 13.04 5.50
N LEU A 169 5.38 14.31 5.70
CA LEU A 169 6.17 15.44 5.23
C LEU A 169 7.64 15.41 5.73
N PRO A 170 7.95 15.10 7.00
CA PRO A 170 9.35 15.01 7.43
C PRO A 170 10.17 13.98 6.64
N VAL A 171 9.57 12.84 6.28
CA VAL A 171 10.23 11.82 5.44
C VAL A 171 10.50 12.37 4.04
N VAL A 172 9.56 13.13 3.48
CA VAL A 172 9.74 13.80 2.19
C VAL A 172 10.82 14.89 2.26
N GLU A 173 10.85 15.69 3.33
CA GLU A 173 11.86 16.73 3.52
C GLU A 173 13.26 16.15 3.73
N GLU A 174 13.37 15.01 4.42
CA GLU A 174 14.63 14.31 4.64
C GLU A 174 15.15 13.63 3.36
N THR A 175 14.27 12.98 2.60
CA THR A 175 14.67 12.14 1.46
C THR A 175 14.64 12.87 0.11
N GLY A 176 13.80 13.90 -0.02
CA GLY A 176 13.50 14.57 -1.29
C GLY A 176 12.67 13.73 -2.27
N ILE A 177 12.18 12.56 -1.85
CA ILE A 177 11.43 11.63 -2.71
C ILE A 177 9.93 11.97 -2.64
N PRO A 178 9.25 12.16 -3.79
CA PRO A 178 7.83 12.48 -3.80
C PRO A 178 6.95 11.27 -3.41
N VAL A 179 5.69 11.54 -3.06
CA VAL A 179 4.77 10.52 -2.52
C VAL A 179 3.60 10.24 -3.45
N ILE A 180 3.34 8.94 -3.68
CA ILE A 180 2.06 8.43 -4.18
C ILE A 180 1.28 7.91 -2.98
N LEU A 181 0.09 8.48 -2.73
CA LEU A 181 -0.76 8.05 -1.62
C LEU A 181 -1.74 6.96 -2.07
N ALA A 182 -1.63 5.76 -1.51
CA ALA A 182 -2.50 4.64 -1.79
C ALA A 182 -3.53 4.48 -0.66
N LEU A 183 -4.75 4.94 -0.90
CA LEU A 183 -5.85 4.92 0.07
C LEU A 183 -6.43 3.50 0.18
N ASP A 184 -6.40 2.93 1.37
CA ASP A 184 -6.86 1.58 1.68
C ASP A 184 -7.88 1.62 2.82
N TYR A 185 -9.09 2.12 2.52
CA TYR A 185 -10.20 2.18 3.46
C TYR A 185 -11.40 1.36 2.97
N PRO A 186 -11.92 0.43 3.77
CA PRO A 186 -13.13 -0.32 3.47
C PRO A 186 -14.39 0.52 3.59
N SER A 187 -15.49 0.06 2.98
CA SER A 187 -16.84 0.57 3.24
C SER A 187 -17.52 -0.20 4.36
N ALA A 188 -16.92 -0.12 5.54
CA ALA A 188 -17.37 -0.76 6.77
C ALA A 188 -17.53 0.30 7.85
N ASN A 189 -18.59 0.18 8.66
CA ASN A 189 -18.83 1.07 9.78
C ASN A 189 -17.64 1.06 10.75
N GLY A 190 -17.03 2.23 10.98
CA GLY A 190 -15.83 2.40 11.79
C GLY A 190 -14.51 2.32 11.02
N ALA A 191 -14.54 2.29 9.67
CA ALA A 191 -13.33 2.31 8.83
C ALA A 191 -12.41 3.50 9.15
N ALA A 192 -12.94 4.65 9.55
CA ALA A 192 -12.13 5.81 9.94
C ALA A 192 -11.36 5.60 11.27
N SER A 193 -11.66 4.55 12.03
CA SER A 193 -11.02 4.26 13.32
C SER A 193 -9.69 3.49 13.18
N GLY A 194 -9.22 3.25 11.96
CA GLY A 194 -7.94 2.57 11.66
C GLY A 194 -8.00 1.04 11.71
N CYS A 195 -9.11 0.47 12.17
CA CYS A 195 -9.50 -0.93 11.98
C CYS A 195 -10.97 -1.11 12.33
N VAL A 196 -11.60 -2.16 11.80
CA VAL A 196 -13.00 -2.46 12.12
C VAL A 196 -13.06 -3.23 13.43
N GLN A 197 -13.80 -2.70 14.40
CA GLN A 197 -13.95 -3.35 15.70
C GLN A 197 -15.02 -4.46 15.64
N ILE A 198 -14.66 -5.67 16.03
CA ILE A 198 -15.60 -6.78 16.23
C ILE A 198 -15.38 -7.33 17.65
N SER A 199 -16.37 -7.13 18.52
CA SER A 199 -16.23 -7.45 19.96
C SER A 199 -14.98 -6.76 20.55
N ASP A 200 -14.02 -7.51 21.08
CA ASP A 200 -12.75 -6.99 21.63
C ASP A 200 -11.58 -7.09 20.63
N GLN A 201 -11.84 -7.27 19.33
CA GLN A 201 -10.82 -7.44 18.30
C GLN A 201 -10.84 -6.31 17.26
N CYS A 202 -9.65 -5.86 16.90
CA CYS A 202 -9.37 -4.91 15.82
C CYS A 202 -9.07 -5.70 14.55
N LEU A 203 -10.04 -5.77 13.64
CA LEU A 203 -9.91 -6.53 12.40
C LEU A 203 -9.12 -5.72 11.36
N PRO A 204 -8.03 -6.27 10.79
CA PRO A 204 -7.32 -5.63 9.68
C PRO A 204 -8.21 -5.61 8.42
N PHE A 205 -8.09 -4.53 7.65
CA PHE A 205 -8.95 -4.30 6.47
C PHE A 205 -8.80 -5.34 5.36
N ASP A 206 -7.63 -5.97 5.23
CA ASP A 206 -7.40 -7.02 4.24
C ASP A 206 -8.34 -8.22 4.41
N LEU A 207 -8.82 -8.49 5.63
CA LEU A 207 -9.79 -9.56 5.90
C LEU A 207 -11.22 -9.22 5.43
N LEU A 208 -11.47 -7.99 5.00
CA LEU A 208 -12.73 -7.56 4.39
C LEU A 208 -12.68 -7.62 2.86
N ASN A 209 -11.49 -7.83 2.28
CA ASN A 209 -11.29 -7.83 0.85
C ASN A 209 -11.62 -9.20 0.23
N GLN A 210 -12.17 -9.16 -0.98
CA GLN A 210 -12.42 -10.36 -1.78
C GLN A 210 -11.10 -11.12 -2.03
N PRO A 211 -11.10 -12.47 -1.98
CA PRO A 211 -12.26 -13.36 -1.94
C PRO A 211 -12.67 -13.82 -0.53
N THR A 212 -12.28 -13.08 0.52
CA THR A 212 -12.64 -13.45 1.90
C THR A 212 -14.17 -13.40 2.07
N PRO A 213 -14.79 -14.41 2.73
CA PRO A 213 -16.23 -14.39 2.97
C PRO A 213 -16.68 -13.17 3.80
N ASP A 214 -17.84 -12.64 3.47
CA ASP A 214 -18.45 -11.54 4.24
C ASP A 214 -18.59 -11.91 5.72
N LEU A 215 -18.26 -10.96 6.60
CA LEU A 215 -18.39 -11.07 8.04
C LEU A 215 -19.72 -10.45 8.49
N PRO A 216 -20.72 -11.22 8.95
CA PRO A 216 -22.04 -10.71 9.30
C PRO A 216 -22.04 -9.67 10.43
N GLU A 217 -21.02 -9.70 11.28
CA GLU A 217 -20.85 -8.77 12.40
C GLU A 217 -20.39 -7.37 11.94
N VAL A 218 -19.85 -7.25 10.72
CA VAL A 218 -19.39 -5.97 10.16
C VAL A 218 -20.51 -5.35 9.35
N GLN A 219 -20.96 -4.18 9.78
CA GLN A 219 -21.99 -3.41 9.07
C GLN A 219 -21.35 -2.67 7.89
N VAL A 220 -21.99 -2.76 6.72
CA VAL A 220 -21.60 -1.99 5.54
C VAL A 220 -21.90 -0.51 5.78
N ASP A 221 -20.91 0.34 5.53
CA ASP A 221 -21.09 1.78 5.44
C ASP A 221 -20.42 2.33 4.18
N LEU A 222 -21.23 2.48 3.12
CA LEU A 222 -20.79 2.99 1.83
C LEU A 222 -20.50 4.49 1.87
N GLN A 223 -21.18 5.23 2.75
CA GLN A 223 -21.04 6.67 2.85
C GLN A 223 -19.76 7.02 3.62
N GLU A 224 -19.43 6.29 4.68
CA GLU A 224 -18.18 6.48 5.42
C GLU A 224 -16.96 6.34 4.49
N GLN A 225 -16.93 5.34 3.60
CA GLN A 225 -15.85 5.25 2.59
C GLN A 225 -15.81 6.48 1.68
N ALA A 226 -16.95 6.98 1.21
CA ALA A 226 -16.99 8.16 0.36
C ALA A 226 -16.51 9.42 1.09
N ASP A 227 -16.92 9.60 2.34
CA ASP A 227 -16.54 10.74 3.18
C ASP A 227 -15.03 10.72 3.47
N ILE A 228 -14.46 9.54 3.80
CA ILE A 228 -13.01 9.36 3.97
C ILE A 228 -12.26 9.74 2.69
N TYR A 229 -12.69 9.23 1.53
CA TYR A 229 -12.04 9.55 0.26
C TYR A 229 -12.14 11.04 -0.06
N ASN A 230 -13.29 11.68 0.14
CA ASN A 230 -13.48 13.09 -0.14
C ASN A 230 -12.62 13.97 0.80
N ALA A 231 -12.57 13.63 2.09
CA ALA A 231 -11.69 14.25 3.07
C ALA A 231 -10.21 14.12 2.67
N ALA A 232 -9.79 12.94 2.22
CA ALA A 232 -8.43 12.70 1.74
C ALA A 232 -8.08 13.64 0.57
N PHE A 233 -8.94 13.74 -0.45
CA PHE A 233 -8.67 14.62 -1.61
C PHE A 233 -8.56 16.09 -1.23
N ASN A 234 -9.45 16.58 -0.36
CA ASN A 234 -9.38 17.95 0.15
C ASN A 234 -8.09 18.22 0.93
N ALA A 235 -7.56 17.23 1.65
CA ALA A 235 -6.27 17.35 2.31
C ALA A 235 -5.12 17.29 1.29
N MET A 236 -5.10 16.32 0.37
CA MET A 236 -3.97 16.11 -0.53
C MET A 236 -3.75 17.25 -1.53
N ILE A 237 -4.81 17.87 -2.06
CA ILE A 237 -4.69 18.80 -3.19
C ILE A 237 -3.89 20.08 -2.87
N THR A 238 -3.74 20.43 -1.59
CA THR A 238 -2.95 21.58 -1.15
C THR A 238 -1.47 21.24 -0.89
N ARG A 239 -1.07 19.97 -1.08
CA ARG A 239 0.26 19.43 -0.76
C ARG A 239 1.01 19.01 -2.04
N PRO A 240 1.85 19.88 -2.62
CA PRO A 240 2.46 19.64 -3.93
C PRO A 240 3.48 18.48 -3.95
N TRP A 241 3.90 17.98 -2.79
CA TRP A 241 4.79 16.82 -2.66
C TRP A 241 4.06 15.48 -2.85
N ILE A 242 2.72 15.48 -2.84
CA ILE A 242 1.90 14.33 -3.21
C ILE A 242 1.71 14.36 -4.72
N ASN A 243 2.36 13.44 -5.43
CA ASN A 243 2.39 13.40 -6.90
C ASN A 243 1.51 12.31 -7.52
N GLY A 244 0.77 11.56 -6.69
CA GLY A 244 -0.16 10.55 -7.16
C GLY A 244 -1.09 10.07 -6.06
N VAL A 245 -2.21 9.48 -6.47
CA VAL A 245 -3.17 8.82 -5.60
C VAL A 245 -3.61 7.50 -6.21
N VAL A 246 -3.79 6.47 -5.40
CA VAL A 246 -4.33 5.17 -5.81
C VAL A 246 -5.43 4.75 -4.83
N SER A 247 -6.54 4.23 -5.35
CA SER A 247 -7.52 3.50 -4.55
C SER A 247 -7.12 2.02 -4.52
N VAL A 248 -6.85 1.49 -3.34
CA VAL A 248 -6.40 0.11 -3.15
C VAL A 248 -7.59 -0.85 -3.16
N GLY A 249 -7.37 -2.10 -3.58
CA GLY A 249 -8.36 -3.17 -3.44
C GLY A 249 -9.47 -3.19 -4.49
N TYR A 250 -9.36 -2.42 -5.59
CA TYR A 250 -10.34 -2.47 -6.67
C TYR A 250 -10.59 -3.91 -7.13
N TYR A 251 -11.86 -4.32 -7.19
CA TYR A 251 -12.29 -5.65 -7.60
C TYR A 251 -12.93 -5.61 -9.01
N PRO A 252 -12.16 -5.89 -10.09
CA PRO A 252 -12.67 -5.82 -11.45
C PRO A 252 -13.86 -6.73 -11.78
N PRO A 253 -13.97 -7.97 -11.24
CA PRO A 253 -14.99 -8.91 -11.71
C PRO A 253 -16.44 -8.45 -11.52
N ALA A 254 -16.73 -7.66 -10.50
CA ALA A 254 -18.09 -7.22 -10.19
C ALA A 254 -18.12 -5.89 -9.43
N ALA A 255 -19.18 -5.12 -9.66
CA ALA A 255 -19.55 -4.01 -8.80
C ALA A 255 -20.07 -4.55 -7.46
N LEU A 256 -19.55 -4.04 -6.35
CA LEU A 256 -19.80 -4.54 -5.00
C LEU A 256 -20.53 -3.49 -4.16
N GLN A 257 -21.35 -3.96 -3.21
CA GLN A 257 -21.97 -3.16 -2.14
C GLN A 257 -21.65 -3.77 -0.77
N ASP A 258 -20.42 -4.27 -0.63
CA ASP A 258 -19.93 -5.04 0.52
C ASP A 258 -19.02 -4.19 1.42
N THR A 259 -18.36 -4.81 2.39
CA THR A 259 -17.44 -4.16 3.33
C THR A 259 -16.01 -4.01 2.79
N SER A 260 -15.71 -4.45 1.57
CA SER A 260 -14.34 -4.43 1.03
C SER A 260 -13.83 -3.01 0.73
N ALA A 261 -12.51 -2.86 0.56
CA ALA A 261 -11.87 -1.62 0.11
C ALA A 261 -12.19 -1.24 -1.34
N SER A 262 -12.64 -2.21 -2.16
CA SER A 262 -13.01 -1.94 -3.54
C SER A 262 -14.07 -0.85 -3.63
N ILE A 263 -13.77 0.22 -4.37
CA ILE A 263 -14.72 1.30 -4.68
C ILE A 263 -15.66 0.95 -5.84
N HIS A 264 -15.47 -0.19 -6.51
CA HIS A 264 -16.19 -0.54 -7.73
C HIS A 264 -17.69 -0.68 -7.47
N GLY A 265 -18.49 0.30 -7.92
CA GLY A 265 -19.93 0.35 -7.71
C GLY A 265 -20.37 1.10 -6.45
N LYS A 266 -19.44 1.64 -5.66
CA LYS A 266 -19.72 2.35 -4.39
C LYS A 266 -19.65 3.86 -4.58
N PRO A 267 -20.29 4.68 -3.72
CA PRO A 267 -20.24 6.15 -3.83
C PRO A 267 -18.82 6.73 -3.84
N ALA A 268 -17.85 6.05 -3.23
CA ALA A 268 -16.42 6.43 -3.30
C ALA A 268 -15.87 6.45 -4.74
N SER A 269 -16.41 5.68 -5.70
CA SER A 269 -16.02 5.82 -7.10
C SER A 269 -16.47 7.13 -7.74
N ASP A 270 -17.61 7.67 -7.29
CA ASP A 270 -18.10 8.97 -7.76
C ASP A 270 -17.23 10.12 -7.23
N VAL A 271 -16.67 9.96 -6.03
CA VAL A 271 -15.66 10.88 -5.47
C VAL A 271 -14.43 10.93 -6.38
N LEU A 272 -13.89 9.77 -6.78
CA LEU A 272 -12.75 9.72 -7.71
C LEU A 272 -13.10 10.32 -9.07
N TRP A 273 -14.28 9.99 -9.60
CA TRP A 273 -14.78 10.55 -10.85
C TRP A 273 -14.86 12.08 -10.82
N TYR A 274 -15.24 12.67 -9.68
CA TYR A 274 -15.28 14.12 -9.48
C TYR A 274 -13.89 14.75 -9.35
N TRP A 275 -12.98 14.14 -8.58
CA TRP A 275 -11.67 14.73 -8.26
C TRP A 275 -10.62 14.55 -9.36
N PHE A 276 -10.58 13.40 -10.03
CA PHE A 276 -9.51 13.10 -10.99
C PHE A 276 -9.40 14.13 -12.12
N PRO A 277 -10.49 14.53 -12.82
CA PRO A 277 -10.42 15.55 -13.87
C PRO A 277 -9.85 16.88 -13.35
N LYS A 278 -10.25 17.30 -12.14
CA LYS A 278 -9.79 18.56 -11.53
C LYS A 278 -8.30 18.57 -11.23
N ILE A 279 -7.76 17.42 -10.80
CA ILE A 279 -6.34 17.28 -10.46
C ILE A 279 -5.48 17.24 -11.73
N ILE A 280 -5.94 16.54 -12.77
CA ILE A 280 -5.21 16.42 -14.04
C ILE A 280 -5.44 17.60 -15.00
N GLY A 281 -6.28 18.56 -14.61
CA GLY A 281 -6.59 19.76 -15.40
C GLY A 281 -7.45 19.49 -16.65
N GLN A 282 -8.33 18.49 -16.59
CA GLN A 282 -9.26 18.09 -17.65
C GLN A 282 -10.71 18.47 -17.32
#